data_AF-A0A1G5K1I0-F1
#
_entry.id   AF-A0A1G5K1I0-F1
#
_cell.length_a   1.000
_cell.length_b   1.000
_cell.length_c   1.000
_cell.angle_alpha   90.00
_cell.angle_beta   90.00
_cell.angle_gamma   90.00
#
_symmetry.space_group_name_H-M   'P 1'
#
loop_
_entity.id
_entity.type
_entity.pdbx_description
1 polymer ?
#
loop_
_entity_poly.entity_id
_entity_poly.type
_entity_poly.pdbx_seq_one_letter_code
_entity_poly.pdbx_strand_id
1 'polypeptide(L)'
;MKNTVIKFLEISPETYDDRLFQTWFNWCQKHAISDNNLQELLANAQLNKWFMKQHATLEKLFVQKYAAKLNPLSNPDRNLFNYQECVAKIFTHFPQAIMNGLHHTTEFPLKITEEIYAN
;
A
#
# COMPACT_ATOMS: atom_id res chain seq x y z
N MET A 1 -13.14 -8.09 7.50
CA MET A 1 -11.92 -8.79 7.93
C MET A 1 -11.24 -8.12 9.11
N LYS A 2 -11.10 -6.80 9.10
CA LYS A 2 -10.67 -5.93 10.22
C LYS A 2 -10.92 -6.51 11.63
N ASN A 3 -12.18 -6.73 12.03
CA ASN A 3 -12.50 -7.21 13.39
C ASN A 3 -11.85 -8.55 13.77
N THR A 4 -11.71 -9.47 12.82
CA THR A 4 -11.08 -10.77 13.05
C THR A 4 -9.56 -10.61 13.22
N VAL A 5 -8.94 -9.77 12.39
CA VAL A 5 -7.50 -9.46 12.47
C VAL A 5 -7.18 -8.76 13.79
N ILE A 6 -7.95 -7.73 14.14
CA ILE A 6 -7.83 -6.98 15.41
C ILE A 6 -7.86 -7.94 16.60
N LYS A 7 -8.87 -8.82 16.66
CA LYS A 7 -9.00 -9.80 17.75
C LYS A 7 -7.86 -10.81 17.78
N PHE A 8 -7.40 -11.26 16.61
CA PHE A 8 -6.34 -12.27 16.53
C PHE A 8 -4.95 -11.70 16.86
N LEU A 9 -4.72 -10.44 16.56
CA LEU A 9 -3.46 -9.74 16.83
C LEU A 9 -3.45 -9.01 18.18
N GLU A 10 -4.58 -8.96 18.88
CA GLU A 10 -4.75 -8.23 20.15
C GLU A 10 -4.34 -6.75 20.06
N ILE A 11 -4.64 -6.11 18.93
CA ILE A 11 -4.35 -4.69 18.69
C ILE A 11 -5.61 -3.83 18.79
N SER A 12 -5.44 -2.52 18.96
CA SER A 12 -6.57 -1.58 18.90
C SER A 12 -7.03 -1.33 17.45
N PRO A 13 -8.27 -0.88 17.22
CA PRO A 13 -8.72 -0.43 15.90
C PRO A 13 -7.85 0.65 15.27
N GLU A 14 -7.35 1.59 16.08
CA GLU A 14 -6.46 2.68 15.66
C GLU A 14 -5.12 2.12 15.21
N THR A 15 -4.53 1.21 16.00
CA THR A 15 -3.29 0.52 15.64
C THR A 15 -3.43 -0.24 14.31
N TYR A 16 -4.60 -0.83 14.07
CA TYR A 16 -4.88 -1.49 12.79
C TYR A 16 -4.92 -0.49 11.64
N ASP A 17 -5.64 0.62 11.81
CA ASP A 17 -5.79 1.64 10.77
C ASP A 17 -4.45 2.31 10.45
N ASP A 18 -3.63 2.60 11.47
CA ASP A 18 -2.27 3.11 11.30
C ASP A 18 -1.40 2.15 10.50
N ARG A 19 -1.45 0.84 10.82
CA ARG A 19 -0.68 -0.17 10.08
C ARG A 19 -1.14 -0.29 8.64
N LEU A 20 -2.45 -0.25 8.38
CA LEU A 20 -3.01 -0.27 7.03
C LEU A 20 -2.55 0.95 6.24
N PHE A 21 -2.65 2.14 6.83
CA PHE A 21 -2.18 3.38 6.22
C PHE A 21 -0.69 3.34 5.94
N GLN A 22 0.14 2.93 6.90
CA GLN A 22 1.59 2.80 6.70
C GLN A 22 1.94 1.82 5.58
N THR A 23 1.22 0.70 5.48
CA THR A 23 1.41 -0.27 4.39
C THR A 23 1.04 0.34 3.03
N TRP A 24 -0.06 1.09 2.97
CA TRP A 24 -0.48 1.83 1.78
C TRP A 24 0.54 2.90 1.38
N PHE A 25 0.95 3.74 2.32
CA PHE A 25 1.92 4.80 2.10
C PHE A 25 3.26 4.25 1.60
N ASN A 26 3.78 3.21 2.25
CA ASN A 26 5.02 2.55 1.85
C ASN A 26 4.91 1.93 0.45
N TRP A 27 3.72 1.44 0.07
CA TRP A 27 3.50 0.90 -1.27
C TRP A 27 3.56 2.02 -2.30
N CYS A 28 2.88 3.14 -2.06
CA CYS A 28 2.98 4.31 -2.93
C CYS A 28 4.42 4.81 -3.03
N GLN A 29 5.13 4.92 -1.91
CA GLN A 29 6.51 5.40 -1.89
C GLN A 29 7.46 4.48 -2.67
N LYS A 30 7.28 3.16 -2.58
CA LYS A 30 8.07 2.19 -3.35
C LYS A 30 7.91 2.34 -4.87
N HIS A 31 6.74 2.82 -5.32
CA HIS A 31 6.39 2.93 -6.72
C HIS A 31 6.43 4.37 -7.26
N ALA A 32 6.61 5.35 -6.38
CA ALA A 32 6.76 6.74 -6.75
C ALA A 32 8.15 7.00 -7.36
N ILE A 33 8.19 7.81 -8.41
CA ILE A 33 9.45 8.27 -9.03
C ILE A 33 9.88 9.66 -8.54
N SER A 34 9.00 10.37 -7.84
CA SER A 34 9.22 11.70 -7.26
C SER A 34 8.19 11.99 -6.18
N ASP A 35 8.41 13.04 -5.39
CA ASP A 35 7.47 13.46 -4.34
C ASP A 35 6.11 13.90 -4.90
N ASN A 36 6.09 14.56 -6.05
CA ASN A 36 4.85 14.93 -6.74
C ASN A 36 4.08 13.67 -7.17
N ASN A 37 4.79 12.70 -7.72
CA ASN A 37 4.17 11.44 -8.11
C ASN A 37 3.68 10.64 -6.89
N LEU A 38 4.39 10.68 -5.76
CA LEU A 38 3.91 10.09 -4.51
C LEU A 38 2.55 10.70 -4.11
N GLN A 39 2.40 12.02 -4.17
CA GLN A 39 1.11 12.69 -3.89
C GLN A 39 0.01 12.25 -4.87
N GLU A 40 0.32 12.13 -6.16
CA GLU A 40 -0.62 11.62 -7.17
C GLU A 40 -1.06 10.18 -6.88
N LEU A 41 -0.12 9.30 -6.54
CA LEU A 41 -0.42 7.90 -6.19
C LEU A 41 -1.30 7.82 -4.94
N LEU A 42 -1.00 8.61 -3.91
CA LEU A 42 -1.77 8.65 -2.67
C LEU A 42 -3.19 9.19 -2.89
N ALA A 43 -3.35 10.20 -3.76
CA ALA A 43 -4.63 10.81 -4.08
C ALA A 43 -5.49 9.97 -5.05
N ASN A 44 -4.90 8.98 -5.73
CA ASN A 44 -5.61 8.20 -6.73
C ASN A 44 -6.61 7.21 -6.10
N ALA A 45 -7.90 7.53 -6.21
CA ALA A 45 -8.98 6.74 -5.63
C ALA A 45 -9.12 5.33 -6.25
N GLN A 46 -8.81 5.16 -7.53
CA GLN A 46 -8.91 3.86 -8.20
C GLN A 46 -7.79 2.92 -7.74
N LEU A 47 -6.57 3.45 -7.61
CA LEU A 47 -5.42 2.75 -7.09
C LEU A 47 -5.63 2.36 -5.63
N ASN A 48 -6.13 3.29 -4.81
CA ASN A 48 -6.49 3.00 -3.42
C ASN A 48 -7.55 1.89 -3.32
N LYS A 49 -8.62 1.94 -4.12
CA LYS A 49 -9.64 0.88 -4.18
C LYS A 49 -9.04 -0.48 -4.56
N TRP A 50 -8.15 -0.51 -5.55
CA TRP A 50 -7.44 -1.74 -5.92
C TRP A 50 -6.59 -2.25 -4.75
N PHE A 51 -5.80 -1.38 -4.12
CA PHE A 51 -4.93 -1.73 -3.01
C PHE A 51 -5.73 -2.32 -1.85
N MET A 52 -6.80 -1.66 -1.43
CA MET A 52 -7.68 -2.12 -0.34
C MET A 52 -8.28 -3.49 -0.65
N LYS A 53 -8.65 -3.76 -1.91
CA LYS A 53 -9.15 -5.08 -2.35
C LYS A 53 -8.07 -6.17 -2.26
N GLN A 54 -6.85 -5.87 -2.69
CA GLN A 54 -5.73 -6.83 -2.58
C GLN A 54 -5.37 -7.08 -1.12
N HIS A 55 -5.27 -6.02 -0.31
CA HIS A 55 -4.99 -6.12 1.12
C HIS A 55 -6.02 -7.00 1.82
N ALA A 56 -7.32 -6.76 1.60
CA ALA A 56 -8.40 -7.58 2.15
C ALA A 56 -8.32 -9.06 1.73
N THR A 57 -7.81 -9.33 0.52
CA THR A 57 -7.60 -10.70 0.03
C THR A 57 -6.47 -11.39 0.79
N LEU A 58 -5.35 -10.68 1.03
CA LEU A 58 -4.22 -11.17 1.83
C LEU A 58 -4.62 -11.40 3.29
N GLU A 59 -5.42 -10.51 3.88
CA GLU A 59 -5.97 -10.71 5.23
C GLU A 59 -6.86 -11.94 5.32
N LYS A 60 -7.69 -12.18 4.29
CA LYS A 60 -8.52 -13.39 4.23
C LYS A 60 -7.65 -14.65 4.22
N LEU A 61 -6.56 -14.66 3.44
CA LEU A 61 -5.60 -15.76 3.40
C LEU A 61 -4.90 -15.96 4.75
N PHE A 62 -4.51 -14.87 5.42
CA PHE A 62 -3.96 -14.91 6.76
C PHE A 62 -4.92 -15.57 7.75
N VAL A 63 -6.18 -15.12 7.78
CA VAL A 63 -7.21 -15.69 8.66
C VAL A 63 -7.46 -17.17 8.37
N GLN A 64 -7.55 -17.56 7.09
CA GLN A 64 -7.73 -18.97 6.71
C GLN A 64 -6.54 -19.85 7.12
N LYS A 65 -5.32 -19.34 7.03
CA LYS A 65 -4.10 -20.11 7.30
C LYS A 65 -3.77 -20.21 8.78
N TYR A 66 -3.96 -19.12 9.52
CA TYR A 66 -3.48 -18.98 10.90
C TYR A 66 -4.62 -18.89 11.90
N ALA A 67 -5.63 -18.05 11.65
CA ALA A 67 -6.72 -17.84 12.60
C ALA A 67 -7.71 -19.02 12.66
N ALA A 68 -7.82 -19.84 11.62
CA ALA A 68 -8.67 -21.05 11.63
C ALA A 68 -8.06 -22.23 12.40
N LYS A 69 -6.76 -22.19 12.76
CA LYS A 69 -6.02 -23.35 13.31
C LYS A 69 -5.25 -23.07 14.60
N LEU A 70 -5.14 -21.82 15.04
CA LEU A 70 -4.39 -21.43 16.24
C LEU A 70 -5.31 -20.92 17.33
N ASN A 71 -5.02 -21.30 18.58
CA ASN A 71 -5.46 -20.53 19.74
C ASN A 71 -4.74 -19.16 19.65
N PRO A 72 -5.46 -18.04 19.42
CA PRO A 72 -4.86 -16.72 19.19
C PRO A 72 -3.90 -16.28 20.31
N LEU A 73 -4.05 -16.90 21.48
CA LEU A 73 -3.46 -16.52 22.75
C LEU A 73 -2.05 -17.07 23.01
N SER A 74 -1.49 -17.93 22.14
CA SER A 74 -0.23 -18.63 22.48
C SER A 74 1.04 -17.86 22.15
N ASN A 75 1.02 -16.91 21.20
CA ASN A 75 2.20 -16.10 20.83
C ASN A 75 1.84 -14.85 19.99
N PRO A 76 1.56 -13.70 20.62
CA PRO A 76 1.20 -12.46 19.93
C PRO A 76 2.25 -11.97 18.92
N ASP A 77 3.54 -12.04 19.28
CA ASP A 77 4.63 -11.60 18.40
C ASP A 77 4.70 -12.43 17.12
N ARG A 78 4.53 -13.76 17.25
CA ARG A 78 4.49 -14.66 16.09
C ARG A 78 3.25 -14.43 15.23
N ASN A 79 2.11 -14.10 15.84
CA ASN A 79 0.89 -13.76 15.10
C ASN A 79 1.08 -12.47 14.28
N LEU A 80 1.69 -11.45 14.89
CA LEU A 80 2.03 -10.20 14.21
C LEU A 80 3.02 -10.44 13.06
N PHE A 81 4.08 -11.20 13.30
CA PHE A 81 5.05 -11.57 12.26
C PHE A 81 4.38 -12.28 11.08
N ASN A 82 3.55 -13.30 11.35
CA ASN A 82 2.82 -14.03 10.31
C ASN A 82 1.86 -13.11 9.52
N TYR A 83 1.22 -12.17 10.20
CA TYR A 83 0.37 -11.18 9.56
C TYR A 83 1.17 -10.29 8.61
N GLN A 84 2.29 -9.72 9.10
CA GLN A 84 3.18 -8.86 8.32
C GLN A 84 3.70 -9.57 7.06
N GLU A 85 4.18 -10.81 7.20
CA GLU A 85 4.62 -11.65 6.07
C GLU A 85 3.51 -11.89 5.04
N CYS A 86 2.26 -12.03 5.51
CA CYS A 86 1.12 -12.25 4.63
C CYS A 86 0.78 -10.98 3.84
N VAL A 87 0.68 -9.82 4.50
CA VAL A 87 0.29 -8.56 3.86
C VAL A 87 1.43 -7.97 3.03
N ALA A 88 2.70 -8.23 3.37
CA ALA A 88 3.86 -7.78 2.61
C ALA A 88 3.87 -8.29 1.15
N LYS A 89 3.12 -9.35 0.83
CA LYS A 89 2.94 -9.82 -0.54
C LYS A 89 2.30 -8.76 -1.45
N ILE A 90 1.61 -7.77 -0.91
CA ILE A 90 1.06 -6.67 -1.71
C ILE A 90 2.15 -5.91 -2.49
N PHE A 91 3.38 -5.86 -1.95
CA PHE A 91 4.53 -5.21 -2.58
C PHE A 91 5.12 -5.99 -3.77
N THR A 92 4.64 -7.20 -4.04
CA THR A 92 5.00 -7.98 -5.23
C THR A 92 3.97 -7.86 -6.35
N HIS A 93 2.85 -7.17 -6.10
CA HIS A 93 1.78 -6.99 -7.07
C HIS A 93 1.74 -5.55 -7.57
N PHE A 94 1.60 -5.40 -8.89
CA PHE A 94 1.61 -4.10 -9.56
C PHE A 94 0.44 -4.02 -10.55
N PRO A 95 -0.53 -3.10 -10.37
CA PRO A 95 -1.66 -2.97 -11.27
C PRO A 95 -1.25 -2.18 -12.52
N GLN A 96 -0.52 -2.83 -13.42
CA GLN A 96 0.11 -2.18 -14.56
C GLN A 96 -0.85 -1.32 -15.41
N ALA A 97 -2.09 -1.78 -15.63
CA ALA A 97 -3.08 -1.00 -16.36
C ALA A 97 -3.48 0.33 -15.68
N ILE A 98 -3.52 0.36 -14.34
CA ILE A 98 -3.82 1.59 -13.56
C ILE A 98 -2.61 2.50 -13.55
N MET A 99 -1.42 1.93 -13.37
CA MET A 99 -0.16 2.68 -13.26
C MET A 99 0.27 3.30 -14.60
N ASN A 100 0.06 2.62 -15.72
CA ASN A 100 0.35 3.19 -17.05
C ASN A 100 -0.43 4.50 -17.28
N GLY A 101 -1.68 4.59 -16.79
CA GLY A 101 -2.46 5.83 -16.85
C GLY A 101 -1.96 6.96 -15.92
N LEU A 102 -1.07 6.66 -14.98
CA LEU A 102 -0.51 7.61 -14.01
C LEU A 102 0.94 8.02 -14.34
N HIS A 103 1.62 7.27 -15.20
CA HIS A 103 2.96 7.61 -15.69
C HIS A 103 2.95 8.51 -16.94
N HIS A 104 1.79 9.00 -17.37
CA HIS A 104 1.65 9.89 -18.53
C HIS A 104 1.35 11.33 -18.10
N THR A 105 2.40 12.09 -17.76
CA THR A 105 2.61 13.51 -18.14
C THR A 105 3.87 14.05 -17.47
N THR A 106 5.02 13.77 -18.06
CA THR A 106 6.19 14.66 -17.96
C THR A 106 6.63 15.05 -19.36
N GLU A 107 5.70 15.59 -20.16
CA GLU A 107 6.08 16.57 -21.17
C GLU A 107 5.82 17.94 -20.55
N PHE A 108 6.74 18.39 -19.70
CA PHE A 108 7.00 19.83 -19.67
C PHE A 108 7.83 20.10 -20.93
N PRO A 109 7.30 20.76 -21.98
CA PRO A 109 8.19 21.34 -22.96
C PRO A 109 8.99 22.39 -22.21
N LEU A 110 10.25 22.09 -21.90
CA LEU A 110 11.25 23.13 -21.72
C LEU A 110 11.26 23.93 -23.01
N LYS A 111 10.47 25.00 -23.07
CA LYS A 111 10.75 26.11 -23.96
C LYS A 111 12.10 26.64 -23.52
N ILE A 112 13.15 26.17 -24.18
CA ILE A 112 14.40 26.92 -24.24
C ILE A 112 14.01 28.19 -24.99
N THR A 113 13.76 29.27 -24.24
CA THR A 113 13.83 30.61 -24.82
C THR A 113 15.31 30.86 -25.08
N GLU A 114 15.75 30.53 -26.30
CA GLU A 114 16.80 31.32 -26.93
C GLU A 114 16.32 32.77 -26.95
N GLU A 115 17.23 33.72 -26.75
CA GLU A 115 17.01 35.16 -26.50
C GLU A 115 16.86 35.54 -25.02
N ILE A 116 17.99 35.84 -24.37
CA ILE A 116 18.37 37.18 -23.86
C ILE A 116 19.73 37.01 -23.17
N TYR A 117 20.81 37.00 -23.97
CA TYR A 117 22.14 37.50 -23.61
C TYR A 117 22.89 37.87 -24.90
N ALA A 118 22.22 38.64 -25.75
CA ALA A 118 22.87 39.45 -26.78
C ALA A 118 22.54 40.91 -26.44
N ASN A 119 23.36 41.46 -25.53
CA ASN A 119 23.86 42.84 -25.50
C ASN A 119 24.55 43.10 -24.15
#